data_AF-A0A3A3EJ92-F1
#
_entry.id   AF-A0A3A3EJ92-F1
#
_cell.length_a   1.000
_cell.length_b   1.000
_cell.length_c   1.000
_cell.angle_alpha   90.00
_cell.angle_beta   90.00
_cell.angle_gamma   90.00
#
_symmetry.space_group_name_H-M   'P 1'
#
loop_
_entity.id
_entity.type
_entity.pdbx_description
1 polymer ?
#
loop_
_entity_poly.entity_id
_entity_poly.type
_entity_poly.pdbx_seq_one_letter_code
_entity_poly.pdbx_strand_id
1 'polypeptide(L)'
;MIENIANWVDKLVSDYLPQARCCSELHPSIKQYFPRDFLENSYFIITNDIPKLDIQFESSNVESFINMDGDGITYKNLYFIKEHRAFDPTIHVHELVHVAQWKLLGVTGFIEKYINELENCGYNDAPLEKMAYAIEDRFALRNELFDITSVVKDGLKKLYGV
;
A
#
# COMPACT_ATOMS: atom_id res chain seq x y z
N MET A 1 18.06 -11.42 -0.89
CA MET A 1 17.54 -10.04 -0.99
C MET A 1 16.09 -9.97 -0.53
N ILE A 2 15.15 -10.67 -1.18
CA ILE A 2 13.72 -10.65 -0.82
C ILE A 2 13.46 -10.96 0.67
N GLU A 3 14.07 -12.01 1.22
CA GLU A 3 13.94 -12.34 2.65
C GLU A 3 14.45 -11.24 3.58
N ASN A 4 15.51 -10.51 3.20
CA ASN A 4 16.02 -9.40 4.01
C ASN A 4 15.02 -8.24 4.03
N ILE A 5 14.39 -7.95 2.89
CA ILE A 5 13.34 -6.93 2.78
C ILE A 5 12.12 -7.36 3.61
N ALA A 6 11.69 -8.62 3.49
CA ALA A 6 10.58 -9.17 4.26
C ALA A 6 10.83 -9.06 5.77
N ASN A 7 12.02 -9.46 6.24
CA ASN A 7 12.41 -9.35 7.64
C ASN A 7 12.47 -7.89 8.11
N TRP A 8 12.96 -6.98 7.26
CA TRP A 8 12.96 -5.55 7.57
C TRP A 8 11.53 -5.00 7.69
N VAL A 9 10.63 -5.36 6.77
CA VAL A 9 9.21 -4.99 6.83
C VAL A 9 8.56 -5.52 8.10
N ASP A 10 8.77 -6.79 8.44
CA ASP A 10 8.20 -7.39 9.66
C ASP A 10 8.72 -6.71 10.92
N LYS A 11 10.02 -6.39 10.97
CA LYS A 11 10.60 -5.62 12.07
C LYS A 11 10.00 -4.22 12.16
N LEU A 12 9.93 -3.50 11.03
CA LEU A 12 9.35 -2.17 10.97
C LEU A 12 7.91 -2.16 11.49
N VAL A 13 7.08 -3.07 10.98
CA VAL A 13 5.68 -3.21 11.40
C VAL A 13 5.60 -3.50 12.91
N SER A 14 6.43 -4.41 13.43
CA SER A 14 6.47 -4.72 14.86
C SER A 14 6.88 -3.53 15.72
N ASP A 15 7.84 -2.72 15.28
CA ASP A 15 8.36 -1.58 16.03
C ASP A 15 7.35 -0.41 16.07
N TYR A 16 6.54 -0.25 15.02
CA TYR A 16 5.62 0.89 14.85
C TYR A 16 4.16 0.60 15.22
N LEU A 17 3.71 -0.67 15.17
CA LEU A 17 2.34 -1.05 15.54
C LEU A 17 1.86 -0.51 16.90
N PRO A 18 2.68 -0.47 17.97
CA PRO A 18 2.23 0.05 19.27
C PRO A 18 1.77 1.51 19.27
N GLN A 19 2.25 2.34 18.34
CA GLN A 19 1.81 3.73 18.17
C GLN A 19 0.88 3.95 16.97
N ALA A 20 0.57 2.89 16.21
CA ALA A 20 -0.27 2.99 15.03
C ALA A 20 -1.75 3.15 15.38
N ARG A 21 -2.49 3.84 14.51
CA ARG A 21 -3.94 3.99 14.61
C ARG A 21 -4.62 2.91 13.79
N CYS A 22 -5.74 2.38 14.30
CA CYS A 22 -6.51 1.38 13.57
C CYS A 22 -7.31 2.03 12.44
N CYS A 23 -7.34 1.42 11.25
CA CYS A 23 -8.10 1.93 10.11
C CYS A 23 -9.63 1.89 10.34
N SER A 24 -10.10 1.15 11.35
CA SER A 24 -11.51 1.22 11.80
C SER A 24 -11.92 2.61 12.33
N GLU A 25 -10.95 3.45 12.71
CA GLU A 25 -11.15 4.85 13.13
C GLU A 25 -11.35 5.81 11.95
N LEU A 26 -11.07 5.39 10.71
CA LEU A 26 -11.19 6.25 9.54
C LEU A 26 -12.62 6.80 9.37
N HIS A 27 -12.73 7.88 8.60
CA HIS A 27 -14.00 8.53 8.34
C HIS A 27 -14.99 7.54 7.67
N PRO A 28 -16.29 7.54 8.04
CA PRO A 28 -17.28 6.61 7.48
C PRO A 28 -17.34 6.58 5.94
N SER A 29 -17.03 7.71 5.28
CA SER A 29 -16.98 7.79 3.82
C SER A 29 -15.93 6.86 3.19
N ILE A 30 -14.87 6.49 3.92
CA ILE A 30 -13.88 5.51 3.49
C ILE A 30 -14.35 4.12 3.90
N LYS A 31 -14.78 3.96 5.16
CA LYS A 31 -15.05 2.65 5.75
C LYS A 31 -16.11 1.83 5.01
N GLN A 32 -17.09 2.48 4.42
CA GLN A 32 -18.15 1.81 3.65
C GLN A 32 -17.66 1.04 2.40
N TYR A 33 -16.42 1.27 1.95
CA TYR A 33 -15.82 0.58 0.80
C TYR A 33 -14.99 -0.66 1.18
N PHE A 34 -14.87 -0.97 2.47
CA PHE A 34 -14.04 -2.06 2.97
C PHE A 34 -14.80 -2.95 3.94
N PRO A 35 -14.50 -4.26 3.98
CA PRO A 35 -14.95 -5.14 5.06
C PRO A 35 -14.46 -4.63 6.42
N ARG A 36 -15.26 -4.83 7.46
CA ARG A 36 -14.92 -4.41 8.82
C ARG A 36 -13.64 -5.09 9.33
N ASP A 37 -13.53 -6.41 9.14
CA ASP A 37 -12.39 -7.20 9.61
C ASP A 37 -11.08 -6.73 8.95
N PHE A 38 -11.14 -6.32 7.68
CA PHE A 38 -10.00 -5.76 6.95
C PHE A 38 -9.50 -4.47 7.62
N LEU A 39 -10.40 -3.54 7.94
CA LEU A 39 -10.05 -2.28 8.59
C LEU A 39 -9.56 -2.47 10.03
N GLU A 40 -10.11 -3.45 10.75
CA GLU A 40 -9.69 -3.79 12.12
C GLU A 40 -8.26 -4.38 12.18
N ASN A 41 -7.78 -4.94 11.07
CA ASN A 41 -6.44 -5.53 10.94
C ASN A 41 -5.48 -4.68 10.08
N SER A 42 -5.88 -3.46 9.72
CA SER A 42 -5.07 -2.49 8.97
C SER A 42 -4.80 -1.26 9.82
N TYR A 43 -3.61 -0.68 9.68
CA TYR A 43 -3.13 0.37 10.57
C TYR A 43 -2.45 1.49 9.80
N PHE A 44 -2.39 2.66 10.44
CA PHE A 44 -1.70 3.79 9.86
C PHE A 44 -0.97 4.65 10.87
N ILE A 45 0.06 5.33 10.38
CA ILE A 45 0.83 6.32 11.13
C ILE A 45 0.89 7.60 10.33
N ILE A 46 0.67 8.72 11.01
CA ILE A 46 0.87 10.05 10.46
C ILE A 46 2.25 10.52 10.89
N THR A 47 3.15 10.76 9.94
CA THR A 47 4.53 11.22 10.19
C THR A 47 5.11 11.87 8.94
N ASN A 48 5.93 12.91 9.09
CA ASN A 48 6.70 13.46 7.98
C ASN A 48 7.99 12.66 7.72
N ASP A 49 8.42 11.84 8.69
CA ASP A 49 9.60 10.99 8.60
C ASP A 49 9.18 9.56 8.25
N ILE A 50 8.95 9.31 6.97
CA ILE A 50 8.56 7.99 6.46
C ILE A 50 9.80 7.05 6.46
N PRO A 51 9.72 5.87 7.12
CA PRO A 51 10.82 4.91 7.11
C PRO A 51 11.15 4.44 5.69
N LYS A 52 12.44 4.39 5.37
CA LYS A 52 12.94 3.91 4.07
C LYS A 52 13.88 2.74 4.28
N LEU A 53 13.90 1.84 3.30
CA LEU A 53 14.83 0.73 3.27
C LEU A 53 16.22 1.26 2.93
N ASP A 54 17.20 1.03 3.81
CA ASP A 54 18.60 1.42 3.59
C ASP A 54 19.38 0.26 2.94
N ILE A 55 19.06 -0.02 1.66
CA ILE A 55 19.72 -1.04 0.85
C ILE A 55 19.92 -0.49 -0.57
N GLN A 56 21.11 -0.72 -1.14
CA GLN A 56 21.43 -0.38 -2.53
C GLN A 56 20.86 -1.42 -3.51
N PHE A 57 20.33 -0.95 -4.63
CA PHE A 57 19.80 -1.79 -5.71
C PHE A 57 20.52 -1.47 -7.01
N GLU A 58 20.81 -2.49 -7.82
CA GLU A 58 21.45 -2.25 -9.13
C GLU A 58 20.50 -1.51 -10.10
N SER A 59 19.19 -1.68 -9.91
CA SER A 59 18.16 -1.02 -10.72
C SER A 59 17.91 0.41 -10.27
N SER A 60 18.18 1.37 -11.16
CA SER A 60 17.92 2.80 -10.93
C SER A 60 16.45 3.10 -10.65
N ASN A 61 15.52 2.31 -11.20
CA ASN A 61 14.09 2.49 -10.96
C ASN A 61 13.71 2.09 -9.53
N VAL A 62 14.29 0.99 -9.02
CA VAL A 62 14.05 0.53 -7.65
C VAL A 62 14.68 1.50 -6.66
N GLU A 63 15.92 1.95 -6.91
CA GLU A 63 16.56 2.98 -6.07
C GLU A 63 15.77 4.29 -6.08
N SER A 64 15.28 4.73 -7.25
CA SER A 64 14.47 5.95 -7.35
C SER A 64 13.17 5.83 -6.57
N PHE A 65 12.53 4.66 -6.55
CA PHE A 65 11.33 4.42 -5.77
C PHE A 65 11.61 4.46 -4.26
N ILE A 66 12.62 3.74 -3.79
CA ILE A 66 12.98 3.70 -2.36
C ILE A 66 13.33 5.10 -1.83
N ASN A 67 14.02 5.89 -2.65
CA ASN A 67 14.43 7.24 -2.28
C ASN A 67 13.35 8.30 -2.54
N MET A 68 12.24 7.95 -3.20
CA MET A 68 11.15 8.87 -3.53
C MET A 68 10.64 9.59 -2.27
N ASP A 69 10.35 10.88 -2.41
CA ASP A 69 9.71 11.66 -1.36
C ASP A 69 8.18 11.54 -1.44
N GLY A 70 7.68 10.31 -1.33
CA GLY A 70 6.25 10.02 -1.38
C GLY A 70 5.46 10.63 -0.22
N ASP A 71 4.18 10.89 -0.46
CA ASP A 71 3.25 11.38 0.58
C ASP A 71 2.65 10.24 1.43
N GLY A 72 2.76 9.00 0.94
CA GLY A 72 2.36 7.80 1.63
C GLY A 72 3.16 6.58 1.16
N ILE A 73 3.20 5.54 1.99
CA ILE A 73 3.75 4.22 1.63
C ILE A 73 3.17 3.14 2.52
N THR A 74 2.98 1.94 1.95
CA THR A 74 2.43 0.79 2.66
C THR A 74 3.45 -0.32 2.83
N TYR A 75 3.60 -0.79 4.07
CA TYR A 75 4.36 -1.97 4.47
C TYR A 75 3.44 -2.99 5.15
N LYS A 76 3.08 -4.05 4.42
CA LYS A 76 2.20 -5.12 4.89
C LYS A 76 0.81 -4.59 5.27
N ASN A 77 0.49 -4.56 6.56
CA ASN A 77 -0.80 -4.08 7.08
C ASN A 77 -0.70 -2.71 7.77
N LEU A 78 0.44 -2.03 7.63
CA LEU A 78 0.70 -0.72 8.17
C LEU A 78 1.12 0.22 7.04
N TYR A 79 0.49 1.39 6.96
CA TYR A 79 0.94 2.44 6.06
C TYR A 79 1.29 3.73 6.79
N PHE A 80 2.13 4.53 6.15
CA PHE A 80 2.57 5.83 6.63
C PHE A 80 2.02 6.90 5.71
N ILE A 81 1.57 8.03 6.26
CA ILE A 81 1.11 9.20 5.49
C ILE A 81 1.71 10.47 6.11
N LYS A 82 2.12 11.41 5.26
CA LYS A 82 2.59 12.74 5.71
C LYS A 82 1.46 13.58 6.28
N GLU A 83 1.79 14.44 7.25
CA GLU A 83 0.81 15.23 8.00
C GLU A 83 -0.10 16.08 7.10
N HIS A 84 0.44 16.66 6.02
CA HIS A 84 -0.34 17.51 5.10
C HIS A 84 -1.39 16.74 4.30
N ARG A 85 -1.25 15.42 4.17
CA ARG A 85 -2.22 14.54 3.48
C ARG A 85 -3.08 13.71 4.43
N ALA A 86 -2.87 13.80 5.74
CA ALA A 86 -3.55 12.96 6.73
C ALA A 86 -5.10 13.10 6.76
N PHE A 87 -5.65 14.15 6.16
CA PHE A 87 -7.09 14.37 6.04
C PHE A 87 -7.63 14.16 4.62
N ASP A 88 -6.76 13.81 3.67
CA ASP A 88 -7.14 13.52 2.30
C ASP A 88 -7.60 12.06 2.19
N PRO A 89 -8.89 11.80 1.93
CA PRO A 89 -9.41 10.44 1.91
C PRO A 89 -8.88 9.60 0.74
N THR A 90 -8.38 10.21 -0.34
CA THR A 90 -7.95 9.45 -1.53
C THR A 90 -6.64 8.74 -1.26
N ILE A 91 -5.67 9.39 -0.58
CA ILE A 91 -4.40 8.75 -0.20
C ILE A 91 -4.62 7.59 0.77
N HIS A 92 -5.59 7.70 1.70
CA HIS A 92 -5.94 6.59 2.58
C HIS A 92 -6.48 5.39 1.81
N VAL A 93 -7.30 5.63 0.79
CA VAL A 93 -7.81 4.57 -0.09
C VAL A 93 -6.68 3.94 -0.89
N HIS A 94 -5.77 4.75 -1.43
CA HIS A 94 -4.58 4.29 -2.16
C HIS A 94 -3.75 3.32 -1.31
N GLU A 95 -3.36 3.74 -0.10
CA GLU A 95 -2.57 2.89 0.78
C GLU A 95 -3.32 1.62 1.23
N LEU A 96 -4.63 1.71 1.48
CA LEU A 96 -5.44 0.53 1.81
C LEU A 96 -5.56 -0.45 0.64
N VAL A 97 -5.48 0.01 -0.61
CA VAL A 97 -5.34 -0.89 -1.77
C VAL A 97 -4.04 -1.68 -1.67
N HIS A 98 -2.92 -1.04 -1.35
CA HIS A 98 -1.66 -1.76 -1.14
C HIS A 98 -1.75 -2.74 0.03
N VAL A 99 -2.42 -2.40 1.14
CA VAL A 99 -2.64 -3.36 2.24
C VAL A 99 -3.39 -4.60 1.74
N ALA A 100 -4.39 -4.42 0.88
CA ALA A 100 -5.10 -5.55 0.27
C ALA A 100 -4.19 -6.36 -0.67
N GLN A 101 -3.35 -5.69 -1.46
CA GLN A 101 -2.36 -6.35 -2.33
C GLN A 101 -1.35 -7.17 -1.51
N TRP A 102 -0.76 -6.60 -0.46
CA TRP A 102 0.12 -7.29 0.48
C TRP A 102 -0.55 -8.52 1.10
N LYS A 103 -1.81 -8.38 1.54
CA LYS A 103 -2.56 -9.47 2.16
C LYS A 103 -2.83 -10.62 1.18
N LEU A 104 -3.18 -10.31 -0.07
CA LEU A 104 -3.57 -11.30 -1.08
C LEU A 104 -2.36 -11.98 -1.74
N LEU A 105 -1.26 -11.25 -1.97
CA LEU A 105 -0.04 -11.78 -2.55
C LEU A 105 0.89 -12.44 -1.52
N GLY A 106 0.69 -12.13 -0.23
CA GLY A 106 1.65 -12.44 0.81
C GLY A 106 2.90 -11.55 0.72
N VAL A 107 3.71 -11.56 1.79
CA VAL A 107 4.87 -10.65 1.92
C VAL A 107 5.87 -10.86 0.78
N THR A 108 6.33 -12.10 0.58
CA THR A 108 7.29 -12.44 -0.48
C THR A 108 6.72 -12.16 -1.86
N GLY A 109 5.47 -12.58 -2.12
CA GLY A 109 4.84 -12.43 -3.43
C GLY A 109 4.59 -10.97 -3.83
N PHE A 110 4.28 -10.10 -2.85
CA PHE A 110 4.19 -8.67 -3.10
C PHE A 110 5.56 -8.08 -3.44
N ILE A 111 6.58 -8.32 -2.62
CA ILE A 111 7.93 -7.75 -2.83
C ILE A 111 8.50 -8.17 -4.18
N GLU A 112 8.40 -9.46 -4.53
CA GLU A 112 8.91 -9.97 -5.81
C GLU A 112 8.23 -9.30 -7.02
N LYS A 113 6.90 -9.17 -6.99
CA LYS A 113 6.16 -8.53 -8.08
C LYS A 113 6.45 -7.05 -8.16
N TYR A 114 6.44 -6.35 -7.03
CA TYR A 114 6.64 -4.92 -7.00
C TYR A 114 8.04 -4.53 -7.50
N ILE A 115 9.10 -5.24 -7.06
CA ILE A 115 10.46 -5.04 -7.58
C ILE A 115 10.50 -5.33 -9.08
N ASN A 116 9.92 -6.44 -9.52
CA ASN A 116 9.90 -6.80 -10.94
C ASN A 116 9.21 -5.74 -11.81
N GLU A 117 8.13 -5.13 -11.33
CA GLU A 117 7.41 -4.07 -12.04
C GLU A 117 8.19 -2.77 -12.11
N LEU A 118 8.85 -2.38 -11.01
CA LEU A 118 9.74 -1.23 -11.00
C LEU A 118 10.91 -1.42 -11.99
N GLU A 119 11.50 -2.61 -12.03
CA GLU A 119 12.60 -2.92 -12.94
C GLU A 119 12.18 -2.90 -14.41
N ASN A 120 11.03 -3.48 -14.75
CA ASN A 120 10.63 -3.68 -16.14
C ASN A 120 9.75 -2.57 -16.72
N CYS A 121 8.99 -1.87 -15.88
CA CYS A 121 8.03 -0.85 -16.31
C CYS A 121 8.29 0.51 -15.65
N GLY A 122 8.95 0.55 -14.50
CA GLY A 122 9.09 1.76 -13.69
C GLY A 122 7.83 2.07 -12.89
N TYR A 123 7.93 3.01 -11.94
CA TYR A 123 6.88 3.30 -10.96
C TYR A 123 5.53 3.68 -11.59
N ASN A 124 5.52 4.67 -12.51
CA ASN A 124 4.29 5.18 -13.12
C ASN A 124 3.53 4.13 -13.94
N ASP A 125 4.24 3.14 -14.46
CA ASP A 125 3.67 2.10 -15.31
C ASP A 125 3.50 0.75 -14.59
N ALA A 126 3.91 0.65 -13.32
CA ALA A 126 3.79 -0.54 -12.50
C ALA A 126 2.31 -0.97 -12.37
N PRO A 127 1.96 -2.20 -12.78
CA PRO A 127 0.59 -2.71 -12.67
C PRO A 127 -0.05 -2.61 -11.28
N LEU A 128 0.70 -2.83 -10.19
CA LEU A 128 0.17 -2.68 -8.82
C LEU A 128 -0.19 -1.23 -8.49
N GLU A 129 0.65 -0.27 -8.90
CA GLU A 129 0.39 1.17 -8.75
C GLU A 129 -0.79 1.62 -9.61
N LYS A 130 -0.85 1.20 -10.86
CA LYS A 130 -1.98 1.50 -11.76
C LYS A 130 -3.31 1.01 -11.20
N MET A 131 -3.32 -0.14 -10.54
CA MET A 131 -4.52 -0.63 -9.85
C MET A 131 -4.90 0.29 -8.68
N ALA A 132 -3.93 0.73 -7.87
CA ALA A 132 -4.17 1.63 -6.75
C ALA A 132 -4.74 2.98 -7.22
N TYR A 133 -4.10 3.62 -8.20
CA TYR A 133 -4.59 4.87 -8.79
C TYR A 133 -5.97 4.72 -9.44
N ALA A 134 -6.24 3.63 -10.17
CA ALA A 134 -7.55 3.42 -10.78
C ALA A 134 -8.67 3.26 -9.75
N ILE A 135 -8.39 2.63 -8.60
CA ILE A 135 -9.35 2.50 -7.49
C ILE A 135 -9.50 3.83 -6.76
N GLU A 136 -8.40 4.56 -6.54
CA GLU A 136 -8.40 5.90 -5.96
C GLU A 136 -9.28 6.86 -6.78
N ASP A 137 -9.08 6.91 -8.10
CA ASP A 137 -9.86 7.72 -9.02
C ASP A 137 -11.35 7.35 -8.97
N ARG A 138 -11.66 6.04 -9.00
CA ARG A 138 -13.05 5.56 -8.90
C ARG A 138 -13.69 5.96 -7.58
N PHE A 139 -12.96 5.88 -6.48
CA PHE A 139 -13.42 6.33 -5.17
C PHE A 139 -13.64 7.86 -5.15
N ALA A 140 -12.73 8.65 -5.73
CA ALA A 140 -12.81 10.10 -5.78
C ALA A 140 -14.06 10.60 -6.54
N LEU A 141 -14.49 9.86 -7.57
CA LEU A 141 -15.73 10.16 -8.30
C LEU A 141 -17.00 9.93 -7.47
N ARG A 142 -16.97 9.09 -6.42
CA ARG A 142 -18.08 8.81 -5.49
C ARG A 142 -19.41 8.42 -6.15
N ASN A 143 -19.36 7.81 -7.33
CA ASN A 143 -20.55 7.50 -8.12
C ASN A 143 -21.32 6.28 -7.61
N GLU A 144 -20.65 5.33 -6.98
CA GLU A 144 -21.25 4.09 -6.47
C GLU A 144 -20.45 3.48 -5.33
N LEU A 145 -21.11 2.71 -4.47
CA LEU A 145 -20.45 1.89 -3.45
C LEU A 145 -20.00 0.56 -4.04
N PHE A 146 -18.79 0.14 -3.69
CA PHE A 146 -18.21 -1.14 -4.07
C PHE A 146 -17.24 -1.61 -2.99
N ASP A 147 -17.01 -2.91 -2.91
CA ASP A 147 -15.98 -3.48 -2.04
C ASP A 147 -14.62 -3.41 -2.74
N ILE A 148 -13.74 -2.54 -2.26
CA ILE A 148 -12.39 -2.34 -2.79
C ILE A 148 -11.58 -3.63 -2.69
N THR A 149 -11.71 -4.40 -1.60
CA THR A 149 -10.92 -5.63 -1.42
C THR A 149 -11.28 -6.70 -2.46
N SER A 150 -12.55 -6.77 -2.84
CA SER A 150 -13.03 -7.63 -3.93
C SER A 150 -12.48 -7.16 -5.30
N VAL A 151 -12.47 -5.85 -5.57
CA VAL A 151 -11.92 -5.29 -6.81
C VAL A 151 -10.42 -5.57 -6.93
N VAL A 152 -9.66 -5.40 -5.83
CA VAL A 152 -8.23 -5.72 -5.79
C VAL A 152 -8.00 -7.20 -6.08
N LYS A 153 -8.76 -8.10 -5.44
CA LYS A 153 -8.66 -9.54 -5.67
C LYS A 153 -8.87 -9.91 -7.13
N ASP A 154 -9.93 -9.39 -7.75
CA ASP A 154 -10.21 -9.64 -9.17
C ASP A 154 -9.13 -9.05 -10.09
N GLY A 155 -8.57 -7.89 -9.73
CA GLY A 155 -7.46 -7.26 -10.44
C GLY A 155 -6.19 -8.13 -10.39
N LEU A 156 -5.80 -8.61 -9.21
CA LEU A 156 -4.63 -9.47 -9.03
C LEU A 156 -4.79 -10.81 -9.76
N LYS A 157 -5.99 -11.38 -9.76
CA LYS A 157 -6.28 -12.59 -10.53
C LYS A 157 -6.09 -12.38 -12.03
N LYS A 158 -6.47 -11.21 -12.56
CA LYS A 158 -6.26 -10.87 -13.98
C LYS A 158 -4.78 -10.63 -14.30
N LEU A 159 -4.05 -9.97 -13.41
CA LEU A 159 -2.64 -9.63 -13.63
C LEU A 159 -1.70 -10.83 -13.46
N TYR A 160 -1.94 -11.68 -12.46
CA TYR A 160 -0.99 -12.74 -12.08
C TYR A 160 -1.59 -14.13 -11.94
N GLY A 161 -2.91 -14.31 -12.14
CA GLY A 161 -3.56 -15.62 -12.02
C GLY A 161 -3.70 -16.16 -10.60
N VAL A 162 -3.56 -15.29 -9.59
CA VAL A 162 -3.64 -15.62 -8.14
C VAL A 162 -5.03 -15.41 -7.54
#